data_AF-A0A084SVS4-F1
#
_entry.id   AF-A0A084SVS4-F1
#
_cell.length_a   1.000
_cell.length_b   1.000
_cell.length_c   1.000
_cell.angle_alpha   90.00
_cell.angle_beta   90.00
_cell.angle_gamma   90.00
#
_symmetry.space_group_name_H-M   'P 1'
#
loop_
_entity.id
_entity.type
_entity.pdbx_description
1 polymer ?
#
loop_
_entity_poly.entity_id
_entity_poly.type
_entity_poly.pdbx_seq_one_letter_code
_entity_poly.pdbx_strand_id
1 'polypeptide(L)'
;MDSPSLLLWPSATQTRLLLTHGPEEKLRAVLPPLTHLRHGRAVTTVLEGLALWMDAPLRVVLCANATAVSYWLGLTDARGVGTRGLFYEVQLVAPRDKRLSTEVHGLGDFGDMHALSEAPPTGGLP
;
A
#
# COMPACT_ATOMS: atom_id res chain seq x y z
N MET A 1 4.59 -17.02 -12.09
CA MET A 1 3.46 -16.08 -12.21
C MET A 1 3.72 -14.98 -11.20
N ASP A 2 3.85 -13.75 -11.68
CA ASP A 2 4.04 -12.60 -10.81
C ASP A 2 2.73 -12.35 -10.06
N SER A 3 2.77 -12.34 -8.73
CA SER A 3 1.58 -11.99 -7.95
C SER A 3 1.28 -10.49 -8.12
N PRO A 4 0.00 -10.09 -8.22
CA PRO A 4 -0.37 -8.68 -8.26
C PRO A 4 0.12 -7.96 -6.99
N SER A 5 0.76 -6.81 -7.16
CA SER A 5 1.36 -6.01 -6.09
C SER A 5 0.67 -4.66 -6.00
N LEU A 6 0.18 -4.28 -4.82
CA LEU A 6 -0.44 -3.00 -4.55
C LEU A 6 0.44 -2.19 -3.61
N LEU A 7 0.97 -1.07 -4.07
CA LEU A 7 1.60 -0.07 -3.23
C LEU A 7 0.54 0.88 -2.68
N LEU A 8 0.48 0.99 -1.36
CA LEU A 8 -0.41 1.89 -0.64
C LEU A 8 0.44 2.93 0.10
N TRP A 9 0.30 4.19 -0.32
CA TRP A 9 1.04 5.31 0.25
C TRP A 9 0.06 6.34 0.84
N PRO A 10 -0.18 6.27 2.16
CA PRO A 10 -1.00 7.26 2.84
C PRO A 10 -0.20 8.51 3.20
N SER A 11 -0.83 9.67 3.08
CA SER A 11 -0.34 10.95 3.58
C SER A 11 -1.44 11.67 4.37
N ALA A 12 -1.11 12.83 4.95
CA ALA A 12 -2.09 13.66 5.65
C ALA A 12 -3.18 14.24 4.72
N THR A 13 -2.90 14.33 3.42
CA THR A 13 -3.78 15.00 2.43
C THR A 13 -4.42 14.05 1.43
N GLN A 14 -3.86 12.85 1.24
CA GLN A 14 -4.38 11.86 0.28
C GLN A 14 -3.81 10.46 0.54
N THR A 15 -4.40 9.47 -0.09
CA THR A 15 -3.87 8.10 -0.16
C THR A 15 -3.62 7.74 -1.61
N ARG A 16 -2.36 7.45 -1.98
CA ARG A 16 -2.00 7.01 -3.33
C ARG A 16 -1.99 5.49 -3.39
N LEU A 17 -2.51 4.94 -4.49
CA LEU A 17 -2.56 3.52 -4.78
C LEU A 17 -1.93 3.25 -6.15
N LEU A 18 -1.09 2.23 -6.23
CA LEU A 18 -0.54 1.72 -7.48
C LEU A 18 -0.59 0.19 -7.48
N LEU A 19 -1.38 -0.39 -8.38
CA LEU A 19 -1.49 -1.83 -8.59
C LEU A 19 -0.71 -2.21 -9.84
N THR A 20 0.22 -3.15 -9.68
CA THR A 20 0.99 -3.75 -10.77
C THR A 20 0.76 -5.26 -10.84
N HIS A 21 0.90 -5.84 -12.02
CA HIS A 21 0.97 -7.28 -12.22
C HIS A 21 2.17 -7.56 -13.14
N GLY A 22 3.28 -8.01 -12.55
CA GLY A 22 4.58 -7.99 -13.23
C GLY A 22 5.01 -6.54 -13.55
N PRO A 23 5.51 -6.27 -14.77
CA PRO A 23 5.92 -4.91 -15.17
C PRO A 23 4.75 -4.00 -15.54
N GLU A 24 3.52 -4.52 -15.62
CA GLU A 24 2.37 -3.76 -16.10
C GLU A 24 1.64 -3.04 -14.96
N GLU A 25 1.42 -1.74 -15.13
CA GLU A 25 0.49 -0.97 -14.31
C GLU A 25 -0.95 -1.31 -14.68
N LYS A 26 -1.75 -1.72 -13.68
CA LYS A 26 -3.16 -2.07 -13.85
C LYS A 26 -4.09 -1.01 -13.30
N LEU A 27 -3.70 -0.34 -12.22
CA LEU A 27 -4.49 0.72 -11.60
C LEU A 27 -3.58 1.73 -10.91
N ARG A 28 -3.92 3.01 -11.10
CA ARG A 28 -3.33 4.14 -10.38
C ARG A 28 -4.45 5.03 -9.88
N ALA A 29 -4.45 5.33 -8.58
CA ALA A 29 -5.51 6.10 -7.97
C ALA A 29 -5.00 7.03 -6.87
N VAL A 30 -5.72 8.13 -6.70
CA VAL A 30 -5.58 9.06 -5.58
C VAL A 30 -6.92 9.10 -4.86
N LEU A 31 -6.92 8.67 -3.59
CA LEU A 31 -8.07 8.67 -2.71
C LEU A 31 -7.91 9.73 -1.61
N PRO A 32 -9.00 10.12 -0.94
CA PRO A 32 -8.92 10.96 0.25
C PRO A 32 -7.96 10.39 1.34
N PRO A 33 -7.51 11.22 2.28
CA PRO A 33 -6.68 10.76 3.40
C PRO A 33 -7.39 9.67 4.20
N LEU A 34 -6.62 8.71 4.74
CA LEU A 34 -7.15 7.65 5.59
C LEU A 34 -7.84 8.19 6.86
N THR A 35 -7.45 9.38 7.36
CA THR A 35 -8.10 10.04 8.50
C THR A 35 -9.54 10.46 8.22
N HIS A 36 -9.95 10.56 6.95
CA HIS A 36 -11.32 10.86 6.56
C HIS A 36 -12.21 9.61 6.49
N LEU A 37 -11.62 8.41 6.55
CA LEU A 37 -12.40 7.17 6.52
C LEU A 37 -13.20 7.03 7.81
N ARG A 38 -14.52 6.97 7.66
CA ARG A 38 -15.46 6.76 8.77
C ARG A 38 -15.63 5.28 9.13
N HIS A 39 -15.23 4.37 8.24
CA HIS A 39 -15.47 2.94 8.39
C HIS A 39 -14.16 2.16 8.30
N GLY A 40 -13.81 1.44 9.37
CA GLY A 40 -12.57 0.66 9.45
C GLY A 40 -12.42 -0.44 8.39
N ARG A 41 -13.54 -0.91 7.80
CA ARG A 41 -13.54 -1.92 6.74
C ARG A 41 -13.27 -1.37 5.34
N ALA A 42 -13.28 -0.05 5.14
CA ALA A 42 -13.20 0.53 3.80
C ALA A 42 -11.94 0.07 3.04
N VAL A 43 -10.79 0.08 3.71
CA VAL A 43 -9.54 -0.36 3.08
C VAL A 43 -9.54 -1.86 2.81
N THR A 44 -9.95 -2.68 3.79
CA THR A 44 -10.00 -4.13 3.59
C THR A 44 -10.93 -4.53 2.46
N THR A 45 -12.10 -3.88 2.30
CA THR A 45 -13.03 -4.12 1.19
C THR A 45 -12.42 -3.77 -0.16
N VAL A 46 -11.64 -2.68 -0.25
CA VAL A 46 -10.93 -2.34 -1.50
C VAL A 46 -9.87 -3.39 -1.82
N LEU A 47 -9.09 -3.83 -0.83
CA LEU A 47 -8.06 -4.86 -1.02
C LEU A 47 -8.68 -6.19 -1.47
N GLU A 48 -9.75 -6.64 -0.82
CA GLU A 48 -10.46 -7.86 -1.18
C GLU A 48 -11.09 -7.76 -2.57
N GLY A 49 -11.73 -6.63 -2.89
CA GLY A 49 -12.32 -6.39 -4.20
C GLY A 49 -11.29 -6.41 -5.32
N LEU A 50 -10.12 -5.80 -5.11
CA LEU A 50 -9.02 -5.83 -6.08
C LEU A 50 -8.42 -7.24 -6.22
N ALA A 51 -8.28 -7.99 -5.12
CA ALA A 51 -7.81 -9.38 -5.17
C ALA A 51 -8.75 -10.27 -6.00
N LEU A 52 -10.05 -10.12 -5.77
CA LEU A 52 -11.09 -10.83 -6.52
C LEU A 52 -11.09 -10.43 -8.01
N TRP A 53 -10.92 -9.14 -8.31
CA TRP A 53 -10.86 -8.66 -9.69
C TRP A 53 -9.65 -9.20 -10.45
N MET A 54 -8.51 -9.33 -9.76
CA MET A 54 -7.27 -9.87 -10.32
C MET A 54 -7.25 -11.41 -10.34
N ASP A 55 -8.26 -12.07 -9.78
CA ASP A 55 -8.33 -13.52 -9.55
C ASP A 55 -7.07 -14.08 -8.89
N ALA A 56 -6.48 -13.31 -7.97
CA ALA A 56 -5.22 -13.65 -7.30
C ALA A 56 -5.04 -12.90 -5.98
N PRO A 57 -4.35 -13.49 -4.98
CA PRO A 57 -4.02 -12.79 -3.74
C PRO A 57 -3.09 -11.60 -4.00
N LEU A 58 -3.37 -10.46 -3.38
CA LEU A 58 -2.56 -9.25 -3.51
C LEU A 58 -1.38 -9.25 -2.53
N ARG A 59 -0.21 -8.86 -3.00
CA ARG A 59 0.87 -8.38 -2.13
C ARG A 59 0.68 -6.89 -1.90
N VAL A 60 0.37 -6.48 -0.68
CA VAL A 60 0.12 -5.07 -0.34
C VAL A 60 1.34 -4.51 0.34
N VAL A 61 2.01 -3.54 -0.28
CA VAL A 61 3.16 -2.85 0.29
C VAL A 61 2.67 -1.52 0.86
N LEU A 62 2.69 -1.39 2.19
CA LEU A 62 2.25 -0.21 2.92
C LEU A 62 3.45 0.65 3.30
N CYS A 63 3.57 1.84 2.70
CA CYS A 63 4.59 2.83 3.06
C CYS A 63 4.11 3.66 4.25
N ALA A 64 4.33 3.17 5.48
CA ALA A 64 3.76 3.79 6.68
C ALA A 64 4.74 4.78 7.35
N ASN A 65 4.35 6.06 7.40
CA ASN A 65 4.83 7.01 8.42
C ASN A 65 3.88 7.05 9.65
N ALA A 66 2.90 6.14 9.73
CA ALA A 66 1.79 6.22 10.68
C ALA A 66 1.32 4.82 11.14
N THR A 67 2.12 4.18 11.99
CA THR A 67 1.86 2.86 12.60
C THR A 67 0.50 2.78 13.31
N ALA A 68 0.02 3.91 13.85
CA ALA A 68 -1.30 3.97 14.48
C ALA A 68 -2.44 3.78 13.46
N VAL A 69 -2.34 4.42 12.29
CA VAL A 69 -3.39 4.37 11.26
C VAL A 69 -3.49 2.99 10.62
N SER A 70 -2.35 2.31 10.42
CA SER A 70 -2.32 0.96 9.86
C SER A 70 -2.97 -0.08 10.80
N TYR A 71 -2.76 0.06 12.11
CA TYR A 71 -3.40 -0.77 13.13
C TYR A 71 -4.92 -0.55 13.19
N TRP A 72 -5.37 0.71 13.20
CA TRP A 72 -6.79 1.07 13.21
C TRP A 72 -7.57 0.54 12.00
N LEU A 73 -6.90 0.35 10.87
CA LEU A 73 -7.49 -0.16 9.63
C LEU A 73 -7.41 -1.69 9.50
N GLY A 74 -6.92 -2.39 10.54
CA GLY A 74 -6.76 -3.85 10.51
C GLY A 74 -5.71 -4.35 9.52
N LEU A 75 -4.85 -3.46 9.01
CA LEU A 75 -3.78 -3.80 8.08
C LEU A 75 -2.53 -4.32 8.79
N THR A 76 -2.42 -4.03 10.09
CA THR A 76 -1.38 -4.54 10.95
C THR A 76 -1.96 -5.04 12.26
N ASP A 77 -1.31 -6.04 12.86
CA ASP A 77 -1.61 -6.47 14.22
C ASP A 77 -1.16 -5.42 15.25
N ALA A 78 -1.42 -5.69 16.54
CA ALA A 78 -1.04 -4.80 17.64
C ALA A 78 0.48 -4.60 17.80
N ARG A 79 1.29 -5.41 17.11
CA ARG A 79 2.76 -5.32 17.10
C ARG A 79 3.27 -4.62 15.84
N GLY A 80 2.38 -4.14 14.97
CA GLY A 80 2.76 -3.52 13.71
C GLY A 80 3.26 -4.52 12.68
N VAL A 81 2.87 -5.80 12.77
CA VAL A 81 3.13 -6.80 11.72
C VAL A 81 1.96 -6.79 10.75
N GLY A 82 2.26 -6.80 9.45
CA GLY A 82 1.23 -6.78 8.42
C GLY A 82 0.28 -7.98 8.50
N THR A 83 -1.01 -7.73 8.32
CA THR A 83 -2.04 -8.77 8.31
C THR A 83 -1.87 -9.67 7.08
N ARG A 84 -1.92 -10.98 7.30
CA ARG A 84 -1.96 -11.99 6.23
C ARG A 84 -3.32 -12.68 6.22
N GLY A 85 -4.06 -12.49 5.14
CA GLY A 85 -5.36 -13.11 4.89
C GLY A 85 -5.38 -13.97 3.63
N LEU A 86 -6.56 -14.49 3.27
CA LEU A 86 -6.75 -15.27 2.05
C LEU A 86 -6.57 -14.42 0.78
N PHE A 87 -6.99 -13.15 0.83
CA PHE A 87 -7.05 -12.27 -0.33
C PHE A 87 -5.83 -11.34 -0.47
N TYR A 88 -5.11 -11.09 0.62
CA TYR A 88 -3.94 -10.21 0.58
C TYR A 88 -2.97 -10.48 1.73
N GLU A 89 -1.73 -10.10 1.51
CA GLU A 89 -0.67 -10.07 2.53
C GLU A 89 -0.09 -8.67 2.58
N VAL A 90 -0.08 -8.06 3.78
CA VAL A 90 0.48 -6.72 3.98
C VAL A 90 1.96 -6.82 4.36
N GLN A 91 2.80 -6.08 3.66
CA GLN A 91 4.21 -5.84 3.99
C GLN A 91 4.38 -4.36 4.31
N LEU A 92 5.03 -4.05 5.43
CA LEU A 92 5.33 -2.67 5.78
C LEU A 92 6.72 -2.29 5.31
N VAL A 93 6.83 -1.13 4.69
CA VAL A 93 8.11 -0.53 4.34
C VAL A 93 8.22 0.82 5.04
N ALA A 94 9.30 1.01 5.78
CA ALA A 94 9.61 2.31 6.38
C ALA A 94 9.94 3.30 5.25
N PRO A 95 9.37 4.52 5.26
CA PRO A 95 9.68 5.52 4.25
C PRO A 95 11.16 5.87 4.32
N ARG A 96 11.94 5.54 3.27
CA ARG A 96 13.30 6.06 3.11
C ARG A 96 13.21 7.51 2.65
N ASP A 97 13.57 8.41 3.56
CA ASP A 97 13.77 9.85 3.38
C ASP A 97 12.56 10.74 3.01
N LYS A 98 12.45 11.83 3.77
CA LYS A 98 11.43 12.91 3.71
C LYS A 98 11.35 13.68 2.37
N ARG A 99 12.13 13.34 1.35
CA ARG A 99 12.19 14.11 0.09
C ARG A 99 11.10 13.78 -0.93
N LEU A 100 10.25 12.79 -0.65
CA LEU A 100 9.18 12.36 -1.55
C LEU A 100 7.84 13.08 -1.31
N SER A 101 7.79 14.00 -0.36
CA SER A 101 6.64 14.90 -0.15
C SER A 101 6.77 16.17 -0.99
N THR A 102 6.88 16.03 -2.32
CA THR A 102 6.55 17.15 -3.20
C THR A 102 5.10 16.96 -3.63
N GLU A 103 4.26 17.90 -3.20
CA GLU A 103 2.88 18.04 -3.65
C GLU A 103 2.79 17.83 -5.17
N VAL A 104 2.04 16.81 -5.56
CA VAL A 104 1.58 16.69 -6.94
C VAL A 104 0.06 16.70 -6.88
N HIS A 105 -0.52 17.80 -7.33
CA HIS A 105 -1.92 17.89 -7.73
C HIS A 105 -2.11 17.01 -8.98
N GLY A 106 -2.97 16.00 -8.88
CA GLY A 106 -3.27 15.07 -9.99
C GLY A 106 -2.38 13.82 -10.06
N LEU A 107 -2.77 12.88 -10.92
CA LEU A 107 -2.08 11.62 -11.23
C LEU A 107 -0.76 11.91 -11.98
N GLY A 108 0.23 12.52 -11.31
CA GLY A 108 1.60 12.69 -11.85
C GLY A 108 2.35 11.37 -12.00
N ASP A 109 3.65 11.43 -12.25
CA ASP A 109 4.52 10.28 -12.49
C ASP A 109 4.84 9.55 -11.17
N PHE A 110 4.26 8.35 -10.97
CA PHE A 110 4.47 7.48 -9.80
C PHE A 110 5.83 6.76 -9.86
N GLY A 111 6.83 7.34 -10.53
CA GLY A 111 8.17 6.78 -10.68
C GLY A 111 8.86 6.55 -9.34
N ASP A 112 8.51 7.32 -8.31
CA ASP A 112 8.91 7.11 -6.93
C ASP A 112 8.35 5.82 -6.31
N MET A 113 7.11 5.46 -6.67
CA MET A 113 6.45 4.26 -6.16
C MET A 113 7.00 2.98 -6.82
N HIS A 114 7.36 3.02 -8.11
CA HIS A 114 7.98 1.88 -8.79
C HIS A 114 9.29 1.43 -8.11
N ALA A 115 10.15 2.37 -7.70
CA ALA A 115 11.40 2.07 -7.01
C ALA A 115 11.23 1.30 -5.68
N LEU A 116 10.06 1.42 -5.04
CA LEU A 116 9.73 0.68 -3.82
C LEU A 116 9.17 -0.73 -4.08
N SER A 117 8.53 -0.96 -5.23
CA SER A 117 8.10 -2.32 -5.61
C SER A 117 9.28 -3.25 -5.94
N GLU A 118 10.41 -2.70 -6.35
CA GLU A 118 11.61 -3.45 -6.74
C GLU A 118 12.57 -3.73 -5.58
N ALA A 119 12.32 -3.14 -4.40
CA ALA A 119 13.18 -3.33 -3.24
C ALA A 119 13.03 -4.76 -2.68
N PRO A 120 14.12 -5.55 -2.56
CA PRO A 120 14.06 -6.87 -1.96
C PRO A 120 13.66 -6.78 -0.46
N PRO A 121 13.00 -7.81 0.10
CA PRO A 121 12.63 -7.81 1.50
C PRO A 121 13.89 -7.69 2.35
N THR A 122 14.05 -6.56 3.04
CA THR A 122 15.11 -6.36 4.04
C THR A 122 14.84 -7.25 5.25
N GLY A 123 15.21 -8.52 5.12
CA GLY A 123 15.40 -9.48 6.20
C GLY A 123 16.87 -9.85 6.26
N GLY A 124 17.57 -9.31 7.25
CA GLY A 124 18.97 -9.62 7.52
C GLY A 124 19.70 -8.45 8.15
N LEU A 125 19.54 -8.26 9.45
CA LEU A 125 20.61 -7.68 10.24
C LEU A 125 21.46 -8.83 10.83
N PRO A 126 22.79 -8.68 10.88
CA PRO A 126 23.70 -9.64 11.52
C PRO A 126 23.53 -9.70 13.05
#